data_AF-A0A375HL77-F1
#
_entry.id   AF-A0A375HL77-F1
#
_cell.length_a   1.000
_cell.length_b   1.000
_cell.length_c   1.000
_cell.angle_alpha   90.00
_cell.angle_beta   90.00
_cell.angle_gamma   90.00
#
_symmetry.space_group_name_H-M   'P 1'
#
loop_
_entity.id
_entity.type
_entity.pdbx_description
1 polymer ?
#
loop_
_entity_poly.entity_id
_entity_poly.type
_entity_poly.pdbx_seq_one_letter_code
_entity_poly.pdbx_strand_id
1 'polypeptide(L)'
;MKKRILLGAAGAIVGGLLAWLGPDLLGLYRLDRYISASAAAYETNSGPWPHVTDACIACHGVRGNSMHQGYPSLASQPAPYVADQLHKFASGERHNPTMGPLAMTMSETEINHLADHFARQPAVANRTFTPDAVLRERGRQLVASGNCIACHGGQLMGRDQFPRLAGQGYDYLLAQFDAFADGTRSDPTGMMKRIAMAASAQDRKAMASYLASLAPQK
;
A
#
# COMPACT_ATOMS: atom_id res chain seq x y z
N MET A 1 -69.08 15.87 -0.33
CA MET A 1 -68.72 14.48 0.06
C MET A 1 -67.85 13.76 -0.97
N LYS A 2 -68.23 13.67 -2.25
CA LYS A 2 -67.47 12.93 -3.29
C LYS A 2 -65.98 13.29 -3.41
N LYS A 3 -65.62 14.58 -3.35
CA LYS A 3 -64.20 15.02 -3.36
C LYS A 3 -63.37 14.49 -2.17
N ARG A 4 -63.95 14.42 -0.97
CA ARG A 4 -63.25 13.93 0.23
C ARG A 4 -63.02 12.41 0.19
N ILE A 5 -63.96 11.68 -0.40
CA ILE A 5 -63.85 10.22 -0.60
C ILE A 5 -62.80 9.90 -1.67
N LEU A 6 -62.78 10.65 -2.78
CA LEU A 6 -61.76 10.53 -3.83
C LEU A 6 -60.35 10.83 -3.31
N LEU A 7 -60.19 11.88 -2.49
CA LEU A 7 -58.92 12.22 -1.85
C LEU A 7 -58.45 11.13 -0.87
N GLY A 8 -59.37 10.54 -0.09
CA GLY A 8 -59.06 9.43 0.82
C GLY A 8 -58.65 8.15 0.10
N ALA A 9 -59.35 7.79 -0.98
CA ALA A 9 -59.02 6.62 -1.80
C ALA A 9 -57.66 6.78 -2.51
N ALA A 10 -57.37 7.95 -3.06
CA ALA A 10 -56.07 8.26 -3.66
C ALA A 10 -54.93 8.19 -2.61
N GLY A 11 -55.16 8.71 -1.41
CA GLY A 11 -54.19 8.61 -0.31
C GLY A 11 -53.90 7.17 0.12
N ALA A 12 -54.92 6.30 0.17
CA ALA A 12 -54.76 4.89 0.51
C ALA A 12 -53.99 4.11 -0.57
N ILE A 13 -54.24 4.40 -1.86
CA ILE A 13 -53.51 3.78 -2.98
C ILE A 13 -52.05 4.20 -2.96
N VAL A 14 -51.76 5.50 -2.79
CA VAL A 14 -50.38 6.00 -2.71
C VAL A 14 -49.67 5.44 -1.48
N GLY A 15 -50.34 5.38 -0.32
CA GLY A 15 -49.80 4.78 0.90
C GLY A 15 -49.49 3.28 0.72
N GLY A 16 -50.36 2.53 0.06
CA GLY A 16 -50.14 1.11 -0.24
C GLY A 16 -48.99 0.88 -1.23
N LEU A 17 -48.88 1.70 -2.27
CA LEU A 17 -47.76 1.65 -3.22
C LEU A 17 -46.42 2.03 -2.56
N LEU A 18 -46.40 3.04 -1.70
CA LEU A 18 -45.21 3.40 -0.94
C LEU A 18 -44.80 2.31 0.05
N ALA A 19 -45.75 1.62 0.68
CA ALA A 19 -45.46 0.51 1.58
C ALA A 19 -44.92 -0.73 0.83
N TRP A 20 -45.40 -0.98 -0.39
CA TRP A 20 -45.00 -2.15 -1.17
C TRP A 20 -43.71 -1.92 -1.98
N LEU A 21 -43.63 -0.82 -2.73
CA LEU A 21 -42.51 -0.51 -3.65
C LEU A 21 -41.48 0.45 -3.04
N GLY A 22 -41.85 1.20 -2.01
CA GLY A 22 -40.97 2.20 -1.39
C GLY A 22 -39.66 1.63 -0.84
N PRO A 23 -39.65 0.48 -0.13
CA PRO A 23 -38.41 -0.12 0.35
C PRO A 23 -37.43 -0.47 -0.78
N ASP A 24 -37.94 -1.05 -1.87
CA ASP A 24 -37.12 -1.44 -3.03
C ASP A 24 -36.59 -0.21 -3.78
N LEU A 25 -37.42 0.82 -3.98
CA LEU A 25 -36.99 2.09 -4.58
C LEU A 25 -35.93 2.80 -3.71
N LEU A 26 -36.09 2.76 -2.39
CA LEU A 26 -35.08 3.29 -1.46
C LEU A 26 -33.79 2.46 -1.50
N GLY A 27 -33.90 1.14 -1.62
CA GLY A 27 -32.77 0.23 -1.80
C GLY A 27 -31.99 0.52 -3.08
N LEU A 28 -32.69 0.67 -4.21
CA LEU A 28 -32.10 1.04 -5.50
C LEU A 28 -31.45 2.42 -5.44
N TYR A 29 -32.10 3.41 -4.84
CA TYR A 29 -31.52 4.74 -4.65
C TYR A 29 -30.23 4.71 -3.81
N ARG A 30 -30.21 3.91 -2.73
CA ARG A 30 -29.02 3.75 -1.89
C ARG A 30 -27.89 3.05 -2.63
N LEU A 31 -28.21 2.02 -3.42
CA LEU A 31 -27.24 1.30 -4.25
C LEU A 31 -26.65 2.23 -5.32
N ASP A 32 -27.49 2.95 -6.05
CA ASP A 32 -27.06 3.93 -7.05
C ASP A 32 -26.12 4.97 -6.44
N ARG A 33 -26.51 5.58 -5.30
CA ARG A 33 -25.65 6.51 -4.58
C ARG A 33 -24.32 5.89 -4.16
N TYR A 34 -24.32 4.65 -3.70
CA TYR A 34 -23.09 3.94 -3.34
C TYR A 34 -22.20 3.70 -4.56
N ILE A 35 -22.77 3.28 -5.68
CA ILE A 35 -22.05 3.07 -6.94
C ILE A 35 -21.46 4.39 -7.45
N SER A 36 -22.24 5.47 -7.54
CA SER A 36 -21.75 6.76 -8.02
C SER A 36 -20.67 7.34 -7.11
N ALA A 37 -20.85 7.26 -5.78
CA ALA A 37 -19.83 7.70 -4.83
C ALA A 37 -18.55 6.88 -4.93
N SER A 38 -18.67 5.57 -5.15
CA SER A 38 -17.52 4.68 -5.33
C SER A 38 -16.79 4.95 -6.64
N ALA A 39 -17.51 5.19 -7.73
CA ALA A 39 -16.94 5.53 -9.04
C ALA A 39 -16.18 6.86 -8.98
N ALA A 40 -16.78 7.91 -8.40
CA ALA A 40 -16.12 9.20 -8.22
C ALA A 40 -14.86 9.10 -7.33
N ALA A 41 -14.93 8.32 -6.25
CA ALA A 41 -13.77 8.07 -5.39
C ALA A 41 -12.67 7.28 -6.11
N TYR A 42 -13.03 6.34 -6.98
CA TYR A 42 -12.08 5.58 -7.79
C TYR A 42 -11.40 6.48 -8.82
N GLU A 43 -12.13 7.29 -9.59
CA GLU A 43 -11.55 8.25 -10.55
C GLU A 43 -10.61 9.25 -9.86
N THR A 44 -11.01 9.76 -8.70
CA THR A 44 -10.17 10.70 -7.92
C THR A 44 -8.87 10.03 -7.43
N ASN A 45 -8.93 8.76 -7.03
CA ASN A 45 -7.77 8.04 -6.53
C ASN A 45 -6.86 7.53 -7.64
N SER A 46 -7.42 7.07 -8.75
CA SER A 46 -6.71 6.35 -9.83
C SER A 46 -6.30 7.26 -10.99
N GLY A 47 -6.66 8.54 -10.96
CA GLY A 47 -6.35 9.54 -11.98
C GLY A 47 -7.09 9.31 -13.31
N PRO A 48 -6.68 9.97 -14.40
CA PRO A 48 -7.32 9.81 -15.71
C PRO A 48 -7.24 8.38 -16.23
N TRP A 49 -8.23 7.98 -17.02
CA TRP A 49 -8.19 6.70 -17.73
C TRP A 49 -7.20 6.76 -18.91
N PRO A 50 -6.37 5.72 -19.14
CA PRO A 50 -6.30 4.45 -18.40
C PRO A 50 -5.56 4.57 -17.05
N HIS A 51 -6.10 3.90 -16.03
CA HIS A 51 -5.58 3.96 -14.66
C HIS A 51 -4.32 3.11 -14.47
N VAL A 52 -3.15 3.76 -14.50
CA VAL A 52 -1.86 3.09 -14.28
C VAL A 52 -1.74 2.39 -12.92
N THR A 53 -2.51 2.83 -11.92
CA THR A 53 -2.55 2.25 -10.57
C THR A 53 -3.12 0.83 -10.55
N ASP A 54 -3.99 0.46 -11.50
CA ASP A 54 -4.66 -0.83 -11.50
C ASP A 54 -3.68 -1.98 -11.77
N ALA A 55 -2.67 -1.73 -12.61
CA ALA A 55 -1.63 -2.70 -12.92
C ALA A 55 -0.82 -3.09 -11.65
N CYS A 56 -0.74 -2.20 -10.66
CA CYS A 56 0.03 -2.42 -9.45
C CYS A 56 -0.67 -3.36 -8.46
N ILE A 57 -2.02 -3.37 -8.46
CA ILE A 57 -2.84 -4.04 -7.44
C ILE A 57 -2.62 -5.55 -7.43
N ALA A 58 -2.37 -6.16 -8.59
CA ALA A 58 -2.19 -7.61 -8.71
C ALA A 58 -1.04 -8.15 -7.83
N CYS A 59 0.04 -7.39 -7.66
CA CYS A 59 1.22 -7.80 -6.89
C CYS A 59 1.32 -7.04 -5.55
N HIS A 60 1.06 -5.73 -5.56
CA HIS A 60 1.22 -4.86 -4.41
C HIS A 60 -0.04 -4.73 -3.55
N GLY A 61 -1.13 -5.37 -3.97
CA GLY A 61 -2.40 -5.44 -3.24
C GLY A 61 -3.26 -4.18 -3.36
N VAL A 62 -4.48 -4.28 -2.83
CA VAL A 62 -5.46 -3.19 -2.86
C VAL A 62 -4.91 -1.99 -2.10
N ARG A 63 -4.89 -0.81 -2.75
CA ARG A 63 -4.29 0.43 -2.21
C ARG A 63 -2.80 0.27 -1.85
N GLY A 64 -2.08 -0.66 -2.47
CA GLY A 64 -0.67 -0.91 -2.18
C GLY A 64 -0.42 -1.62 -0.84
N ASN A 65 -1.42 -2.28 -0.26
CA ASN A 65 -1.25 -3.14 0.91
C ASN A 65 -1.14 -4.60 0.45
N SER A 66 0.08 -5.11 0.32
CA SER A 66 0.32 -6.46 -0.20
C SER A 66 -0.05 -7.52 0.84
N MET A 67 -0.61 -8.62 0.36
CA MET A 67 -0.90 -9.81 1.16
C MET A 67 0.21 -10.86 1.04
N HIS A 68 1.20 -10.65 0.16
CA HIS A 68 2.29 -11.57 -0.13
C HIS A 68 3.61 -11.09 0.48
N GLN A 69 4.40 -11.99 1.04
CA GLN A 69 5.63 -11.61 1.76
C GLN A 69 6.76 -11.15 0.83
N GLY A 70 6.77 -11.61 -0.42
CA GLY A 70 7.77 -11.24 -1.43
C GLY A 70 7.48 -9.96 -2.21
N TYR A 71 6.22 -9.51 -2.28
CA TYR A 71 5.86 -8.27 -2.96
C TYR A 71 5.74 -7.15 -1.92
N PRO A 72 6.44 -6.02 -2.08
CA PRO A 72 6.41 -4.98 -1.07
C PRO A 72 5.06 -4.26 -1.05
N SER A 73 4.54 -3.98 0.14
CA SER A 73 3.50 -2.97 0.33
C SER A 73 4.04 -1.59 0.01
N LEU A 74 3.32 -0.87 -0.86
CA LEU A 74 3.62 0.49 -1.30
C LEU A 74 2.89 1.55 -0.48
N ALA A 75 1.80 1.19 0.20
CA ALA A 75 1.02 2.11 1.01
C ALA A 75 1.90 2.83 2.05
N SER A 76 1.72 4.15 2.15
CA SER A 76 2.49 5.06 3.00
C SER A 76 4.01 5.01 2.80
N GLN A 77 4.50 4.56 1.63
CA GLN A 77 5.89 4.82 1.26
C GLN A 77 6.05 6.30 0.91
N PRO A 78 7.18 6.93 1.26
CA PRO A 78 7.44 8.31 0.83
C PRO A 78 7.43 8.42 -0.69
N ALA A 79 6.72 9.43 -1.22
CA ALA A 79 6.65 9.66 -2.66
C ALA A 79 8.05 9.80 -3.32
N PRO A 80 9.01 10.55 -2.74
CA PRO A 80 10.36 10.64 -3.32
C PRO A 80 11.05 9.27 -3.40
N TYR A 81 10.83 8.40 -2.42
CA TYR A 81 11.35 7.04 -2.45
C TYR A 81 10.71 6.22 -3.58
N VAL A 82 9.37 6.24 -3.72
CA VAL A 82 8.69 5.45 -4.75
C VAL A 82 9.13 5.88 -6.15
N ALA A 83 9.19 7.19 -6.41
CA ALA A 83 9.65 7.73 -7.69
C ALA A 83 11.09 7.27 -8.01
N ASP A 84 12.03 7.46 -7.07
CA ASP A 84 13.43 7.03 -7.21
C ASP A 84 13.55 5.53 -7.50
N GLN A 85 12.75 4.69 -6.83
CA GLN A 85 12.79 3.25 -7.11
C GLN A 85 12.24 2.89 -8.50
N LEU A 86 11.18 3.55 -8.96
CA LEU A 86 10.65 3.36 -10.32
C LEU A 86 11.68 3.80 -11.37
N HIS A 87 12.31 4.95 -11.19
CA HIS A 87 13.41 5.40 -12.06
C HIS A 87 14.57 4.41 -12.10
N LYS A 88 14.99 3.88 -10.95
CA LYS A 88 16.06 2.87 -10.87
C LYS A 88 15.70 1.54 -11.52
N PHE A 89 14.44 1.14 -11.46
CA PHE A 89 13.98 -0.04 -12.21
C PHE A 89 13.99 0.23 -13.71
N ALA A 90 13.51 1.40 -14.14
CA ALA A 90 13.47 1.78 -15.55
C ALA A 90 14.88 1.93 -16.17
N SER A 91 15.84 2.45 -15.40
CA SER A 91 17.23 2.60 -15.86
C SER A 91 18.06 1.31 -15.77
N GLY A 92 17.57 0.31 -15.04
CA GLY A 92 18.31 -0.92 -14.74
C GLY A 92 19.30 -0.80 -13.58
N GLU A 93 19.46 0.37 -12.94
CA GLU A 93 20.28 0.53 -11.74
C GLU A 93 19.81 -0.38 -10.59
N ARG A 94 18.50 -0.63 -10.51
CA ARG A 94 17.91 -1.66 -9.67
C ARG A 94 17.36 -2.76 -10.54
N HIS A 95 17.99 -3.94 -10.53
CA HIS A 95 17.53 -5.06 -11.32
C HIS A 95 16.33 -5.77 -10.67
N ASN A 96 15.25 -5.96 -11.44
CA ASN A 96 14.18 -6.91 -11.12
C ASN A 96 13.46 -7.33 -12.42
N PRO A 97 13.29 -8.63 -12.69
CA PRO A 97 12.73 -9.11 -13.95
C PRO A 97 11.25 -8.77 -14.14
N THR A 98 10.54 -8.43 -13.07
CA THR A 98 9.12 -8.03 -13.12
C THR A 98 8.97 -6.52 -13.18
N MET A 99 9.60 -5.79 -12.26
CA MET A 99 9.45 -4.33 -12.16
C MET A 99 10.23 -3.56 -13.22
N GLY A 100 11.36 -4.07 -13.72
CA GLY A 100 12.14 -3.41 -14.77
C GLY A 100 11.31 -3.15 -16.04
N PRO A 101 10.75 -4.19 -16.68
CA PRO A 101 9.89 -4.02 -17.85
C PRO A 101 8.69 -3.11 -17.63
N LEU A 102 8.04 -3.19 -16.45
CA LEU A 102 6.90 -2.33 -16.12
C LEU A 102 7.31 -0.85 -15.96
N ALA A 103 8.44 -0.59 -15.30
CA ALA A 103 8.89 0.79 -15.08
C ALA A 103 9.40 1.44 -16.37
N MET A 104 10.01 0.67 -17.28
CA MET A 104 10.48 1.17 -18.59
C MET A 104 9.35 1.71 -19.47
N THR A 105 8.10 1.27 -19.27
CA THR A 105 6.96 1.77 -20.05
C THR A 105 6.29 3.00 -19.45
N MET A 106 6.71 3.46 -18.27
CA MET A 106 6.10 4.58 -17.57
C MET A 106 6.72 5.91 -17.98
N SER A 107 5.88 6.91 -18.20
CA SER A 107 6.27 8.31 -18.30
C SER A 107 6.56 8.93 -16.94
N GLU A 108 7.26 10.06 -16.94
CA GLU A 108 7.55 10.82 -15.72
C GLU A 108 6.27 11.23 -14.96
N THR A 109 5.22 11.62 -15.69
CA THR A 109 3.92 11.98 -15.11
C THR A 109 3.29 10.78 -14.40
N GLU A 110 3.37 9.58 -14.98
CA GLU A 110 2.83 8.36 -14.38
C GLU A 110 3.63 7.93 -13.15
N ILE A 111 4.97 8.02 -13.19
CA ILE A 111 5.83 7.74 -12.03
C ILE A 111 5.47 8.65 -10.85
N ASN A 112 5.38 9.97 -11.10
CA ASN A 112 5.03 10.93 -10.06
C ASN A 112 3.62 10.69 -9.53
N HIS A 113 2.66 10.40 -10.41
CA HIS A 113 1.29 10.07 -10.00
C HIS A 113 1.22 8.83 -9.12
N LEU A 114 1.92 7.74 -9.49
CA LEU A 114 1.98 6.51 -8.69
C LEU A 114 2.64 6.74 -7.33
N ALA A 115 3.75 7.49 -7.31
CA ALA A 115 4.45 7.85 -6.09
C ALA A 115 3.56 8.61 -5.11
N ASP A 116 2.89 9.65 -5.60
CA ASP A 116 1.94 10.46 -4.84
C ASP A 116 0.73 9.64 -4.38
N HIS A 117 0.20 8.79 -5.26
CA HIS A 117 -0.93 7.93 -4.96
C HIS A 117 -0.63 7.02 -3.77
N PHE A 118 0.46 6.25 -3.83
CA PHE A 118 0.80 5.28 -2.79
C PHE A 118 1.23 5.91 -1.47
N ALA A 119 1.85 7.09 -1.53
CA ALA A 119 2.19 7.85 -0.32
C ALA A 119 0.96 8.23 0.50
N ARG A 120 -0.17 8.53 -0.16
CA ARG A 120 -1.45 8.86 0.51
C ARG A 120 -2.25 7.65 0.96
N GLN A 121 -1.94 6.44 0.48
CA GLN A 121 -2.67 5.25 0.90
C GLN A 121 -2.32 4.89 2.35
N PRO A 122 -3.31 4.53 3.18
CA PRO A 122 -3.06 4.12 4.55
C PRO A 122 -2.39 2.74 4.58
N ALA A 123 -1.21 2.65 5.20
CA ALA A 123 -0.55 1.38 5.47
C ALA A 123 -1.27 0.60 6.56
N VAL A 124 -1.35 -0.72 6.37
CA VAL A 124 -1.91 -1.66 7.34
C VAL A 124 -0.82 -2.61 7.83
N ALA A 125 -1.03 -3.20 9.01
CA ALA A 125 -0.12 -4.22 9.54
C ALA A 125 -0.06 -5.44 8.61
N ASN A 126 1.11 -6.07 8.53
CA ASN A 126 1.31 -7.32 7.80
C ASN A 126 0.63 -8.48 8.56
N ARG A 127 -0.64 -8.73 8.22
CA ARG A 127 -1.47 -9.75 8.90
C ARG A 127 -1.20 -11.18 8.41
N THR A 128 -0.45 -11.34 7.33
CA THR A 128 -0.13 -12.66 6.76
C THR A 128 1.23 -13.18 7.23
N PHE A 129 1.89 -12.47 8.14
CA PHE A 129 3.15 -12.86 8.75
C PHE A 129 3.02 -13.04 10.26
N THR A 130 3.49 -14.20 10.74
CA THR A 130 3.62 -14.49 12.17
C THR A 130 5.10 -14.63 12.50
N PRO A 131 5.70 -13.71 13.26
CA PRO A 131 7.13 -13.78 13.58
C PRO A 131 7.42 -14.86 14.63
N ASP A 132 8.55 -15.55 14.49
CA ASP A 132 9.15 -16.27 15.61
C ASP A 132 9.56 -15.28 16.71
N ALA A 133 9.24 -15.60 17.96
CA ALA A 133 9.42 -14.68 19.09
C ALA A 133 10.90 -14.37 19.37
N VAL A 134 11.79 -15.37 19.23
CA VAL A 134 13.23 -15.21 19.48
C VAL A 134 13.85 -14.35 18.38
N LEU A 135 13.53 -14.62 17.12
CA LEU A 135 14.00 -13.82 15.98
C LEU A 135 13.48 -12.38 16.06
N ARG A 136 12.22 -12.19 16.45
CA ARG A 136 11.64 -10.85 16.60
C ARG A 136 12.36 -10.04 17.66
N GLU A 137 12.64 -10.63 18.82
CA GLU A 137 13.34 -9.93 19.90
C GLU A 137 14.79 -9.62 19.52
N ARG A 138 15.49 -10.57 18.90
CA ARG A 138 16.84 -10.33 18.34
C ARG A 138 16.81 -9.19 17.31
N GLY A 139 15.84 -9.20 16.39
CA GLY A 139 15.66 -8.16 15.38
C GLY A 139 15.39 -6.79 15.98
N ARG A 140 14.57 -6.72 17.03
CA ARG A 140 14.30 -5.48 17.78
C ARG A 140 15.59 -4.86 18.32
N GLN A 141 16.43 -5.67 18.95
CA GLN A 141 17.72 -5.22 19.50
C GLN A 141 18.66 -4.72 18.41
N LEU A 142 18.78 -5.46 17.30
CA LEU A 142 19.62 -5.08 16.16
C LEU A 142 19.18 -3.77 15.50
N VAL A 143 17.86 -3.62 15.28
CA VAL A 143 17.29 -2.40 14.69
C VAL A 143 17.46 -1.19 15.62
N ALA A 144 17.37 -1.40 16.93
CA ALA A 144 17.66 -0.36 17.91
C ALA A 144 19.16 0.00 17.93
N SER A 145 20.06 -0.97 18.00
CA SER A 145 21.51 -0.74 18.05
C SER A 145 22.06 -0.17 16.74
N GLY A 146 21.48 -0.55 15.61
CA GLY A 146 21.80 0.00 14.30
C GLY A 146 21.25 1.41 14.06
N ASN A 147 20.53 1.97 15.04
CA ASN A 147 19.92 3.29 14.98
C ASN A 147 19.10 3.53 13.69
N CYS A 148 18.35 2.51 13.24
CA CYS A 148 17.67 2.54 11.94
C CYS A 148 16.67 3.71 11.82
N ILE A 149 16.09 4.12 12.96
CA ILE A 149 15.15 5.25 13.07
C ILE A 149 15.80 6.58 12.64
N ALA A 150 17.11 6.75 12.81
CA ALA A 150 17.79 7.98 12.42
C ALA A 150 17.70 8.24 10.90
N CYS A 151 17.60 7.19 10.09
CA CYS A 151 17.42 7.31 8.65
C CYS A 151 15.97 7.08 8.25
N HIS A 152 15.38 5.97 8.70
CA HIS A 152 14.04 5.52 8.33
C HIS A 152 12.89 6.21 9.11
N GLY A 153 13.18 7.27 9.83
CA GLY A 153 12.17 8.09 10.51
C GLY A 153 11.55 7.43 11.74
N GLY A 154 10.71 8.20 12.42
CA GLY A 154 9.98 7.77 13.61
C GLY A 154 9.20 6.49 13.34
N GLN A 155 9.38 5.51 14.24
CA GLN A 155 8.75 4.19 14.14
C GLN A 155 8.98 3.46 12.81
N LEU A 156 10.04 3.84 12.07
CA LEU A 156 10.44 3.24 10.80
C LEU A 156 9.39 3.44 9.68
N MET A 157 8.69 4.59 9.73
CA MET A 157 7.69 5.00 8.75
C MET A 157 8.25 5.63 7.46
N GLY A 158 9.57 5.78 7.37
CA GLY A 158 10.24 6.41 6.25
C GLY A 158 10.19 7.94 6.30
N ARG A 159 11.03 8.57 5.48
CA ARG A 159 11.04 10.01 5.20
C ARG A 159 11.90 10.27 3.96
N ASP A 160 11.53 11.25 3.15
CA ASP A 160 12.29 11.63 1.95
C ASP A 160 12.60 10.40 1.05
N GLN A 161 13.88 10.09 0.83
CA GLN A 161 14.33 8.91 0.07
C GLN A 161 14.53 7.66 0.94
N PHE A 162 14.29 7.74 2.25
CA PHE A 162 14.39 6.60 3.15
C PHE A 162 13.03 5.89 3.27
N PRO A 163 12.95 4.60 2.91
CA PRO A 163 11.67 3.90 2.86
C PRO A 163 11.07 3.64 4.24
N ARG A 164 9.76 3.47 4.27
CA ARG A 164 9.05 2.78 5.35
C ARG A 164 9.52 1.32 5.41
N LEU A 165 9.85 0.85 6.61
CA LEU A 165 10.20 -0.54 6.89
C LEU A 165 9.13 -1.26 7.73
N ALA A 166 8.43 -0.53 8.59
CA ALA A 166 7.45 -1.10 9.51
C ALA A 166 6.31 -1.79 8.78
N GLY A 167 6.06 -3.08 9.04
CA GLY A 167 4.95 -3.84 8.45
C GLY A 167 5.16 -4.20 6.97
N GLN A 168 6.41 -4.22 6.50
CA GLN A 168 6.73 -4.69 5.15
C GLN A 168 6.75 -6.24 5.09
N GLY A 169 6.66 -6.82 3.90
CA GLY A 169 6.79 -8.27 3.70
C GLY A 169 8.14 -8.81 4.17
N TYR A 170 8.13 -9.94 4.90
CA TYR A 170 9.33 -10.56 5.45
C TYR A 170 10.32 -11.00 4.37
N ASP A 171 9.85 -11.72 3.35
CA ASP A 171 10.70 -12.22 2.27
C ASP A 171 11.28 -11.06 1.45
N TYR A 172 10.47 -10.01 1.22
CA TYR A 172 10.95 -8.79 0.57
C TYR A 172 12.10 -8.17 1.37
N LEU A 173 11.90 -7.92 2.67
CA LEU A 173 12.91 -7.31 3.54
C LEU A 173 14.20 -8.12 3.57
N LEU A 174 14.09 -9.44 3.75
CA LEU A 174 15.25 -10.33 3.75
C LEU A 174 16.00 -10.27 2.42
N ALA A 175 15.28 -10.38 1.30
CA ALA A 175 15.86 -10.25 -0.03
C ALA A 175 16.54 -8.89 -0.25
N GLN A 176 16.01 -7.80 0.30
CA GLN A 176 16.65 -6.49 0.19
C GLN A 176 17.93 -6.42 1.02
N PHE A 177 17.91 -6.93 2.26
CA PHE A 177 19.12 -6.99 3.08
C PHE A 177 20.20 -7.87 2.44
N ASP A 178 19.85 -9.02 1.88
CA ASP A 178 20.80 -9.89 1.17
C ASP A 178 21.36 -9.19 -0.08
N ALA A 179 20.51 -8.53 -0.87
CA ALA A 179 20.94 -7.78 -2.06
C ALA A 179 21.86 -6.58 -1.72
N PHE A 180 21.67 -5.94 -0.58
CA PHE A 180 22.62 -4.93 -0.10
C PHE A 180 23.94 -5.55 0.37
N ALA A 181 23.89 -6.72 1.01
CA ALA A 181 25.09 -7.39 1.51
C ALA A 181 25.97 -7.92 0.38
N ASP A 182 25.38 -8.48 -0.69
CA ASP A 182 26.10 -8.97 -1.86
C ASP A 182 26.42 -7.88 -2.90
N GLY A 183 25.81 -6.70 -2.76
CA GLY A 183 26.05 -5.54 -3.60
C GLY A 183 25.27 -5.53 -4.92
N THR A 184 24.32 -6.46 -5.11
CA THR A 184 23.37 -6.44 -6.23
C THR A 184 22.33 -5.32 -6.12
N ARG A 185 22.20 -4.70 -4.92
CA ARG A 185 21.47 -3.45 -4.70
C ARG A 185 22.36 -2.41 -4.02
N SER A 186 22.22 -1.16 -4.45
CA SER A 186 22.89 0.01 -3.88
C SER A 186 21.90 1.03 -3.32
N ASP A 187 22.37 1.82 -2.36
CA ASP A 187 21.73 3.05 -1.90
C ASP A 187 22.71 4.22 -2.09
N PRO A 188 22.22 5.46 -2.28
CA PRO A 188 23.10 6.61 -2.57
C PRO A 188 24.17 6.88 -1.49
N THR A 189 23.93 6.49 -0.25
CA THR A 189 24.84 6.72 0.88
C THR A 189 25.82 5.55 1.14
N GLY A 190 25.58 4.41 0.47
CA GLY A 190 26.23 3.13 0.73
C GLY A 190 26.03 2.60 2.15
N MET A 191 25.14 3.20 2.94
CA MET A 191 24.95 2.86 4.35
C MET A 191 24.29 1.50 4.51
N MET A 192 23.30 1.19 3.68
CA MET A 192 22.60 -0.09 3.78
C MET A 192 23.51 -1.25 3.39
N LYS A 193 24.41 -1.06 2.41
CA LYS A 193 25.46 -2.03 2.11
C LYS A 193 26.34 -2.31 3.33
N ARG A 194 26.85 -1.27 3.99
CA ARG A 194 27.70 -1.44 5.19
C ARG A 194 26.96 -2.14 6.33
N ILE A 195 25.72 -1.74 6.60
CA ILE A 195 24.86 -2.36 7.63
C ILE A 195 24.62 -3.83 7.31
N ALA A 196 24.25 -4.15 6.06
CA ALA A 196 23.91 -5.49 5.65
C ALA A 196 25.12 -6.44 5.61
N MET A 197 26.30 -5.94 5.22
CA MET A 197 27.56 -6.70 5.26
C MET A 197 28.04 -6.97 6.68
N ALA A 198 27.81 -6.04 7.61
CA ALA A 198 28.17 -6.22 9.02
C ALA A 198 27.24 -7.21 9.75
N ALA A 199 25.99 -7.35 9.28
CA ALA A 199 25.03 -8.29 9.83
C ALA A 199 25.26 -9.71 9.29
N SER A 200 25.26 -10.71 10.18
CA SER A 200 25.23 -12.11 9.77
C SER A 200 23.92 -12.43 9.01
N ALA A 201 23.89 -13.52 8.24
CA ALA A 201 22.67 -13.98 7.58
C ALA A 201 21.52 -14.21 8.59
N GLN A 202 21.85 -14.67 9.80
CA GLN A 202 20.86 -14.86 10.86
C GLN A 202 20.36 -13.53 11.42
N ASP A 203 21.24 -12.54 11.57
CA ASP A 203 20.85 -11.19 12.00
C ASP A 203 19.98 -10.49 10.95
N ARG A 204 20.24 -10.67 9.64
CA ARG A 204 19.38 -10.15 8.57
C ARG A 204 17.97 -10.75 8.63
N LYS A 205 17.85 -12.07 8.86
CA LYS A 205 16.56 -12.73 9.11
C LYS A 205 15.85 -12.17 10.35
N ALA A 206 16.59 -11.96 11.45
CA ALA A 206 16.03 -11.40 12.67
C ALA A 206 15.50 -9.97 12.46
N MET A 207 16.29 -9.09 11.83
CA MET A 207 15.87 -7.74 11.47
C MET A 207 14.63 -7.75 10.58
N ALA A 208 14.60 -8.56 9.52
CA ALA A 208 13.45 -8.70 8.64
C ALA A 208 12.20 -9.16 9.40
N SER A 209 12.33 -10.17 10.28
CA SER A 209 11.22 -10.68 11.11
C SER A 209 10.65 -9.61 12.03
N TYR A 210 11.52 -8.84 12.70
CA TYR A 210 11.07 -7.74 13.55
C TYR A 210 10.34 -6.65 12.75
N LEU A 211 10.95 -6.15 11.67
CA LEU A 211 10.39 -5.08 10.85
C LEU A 211 9.04 -5.48 10.23
N ALA A 212 8.93 -6.71 9.73
CA ALA A 212 7.68 -7.25 9.19
C ALA A 212 6.56 -7.35 10.23
N SER A 213 6.91 -7.59 11.50
CA SER A 213 5.94 -7.68 12.60
C SER A 213 5.39 -6.34 13.10
N LEU A 214 5.98 -5.22 12.68
CA LEU A 214 5.57 -3.91 13.15
C LEU A 214 4.21 -3.51 12.56
N ALA A 215 3.37 -2.88 13.39
CA ALA A 215 2.19 -2.18 12.90
C ALA A 215 2.62 -0.78 12.43
N PRO A 216 2.38 -0.42 11.15
CA PRO A 216 2.56 0.96 10.69
C PRO A 216 1.67 1.90 11.52
N GLN A 217 2.21 3.06 11.91
CA GLN A 217 1.42 4.11 12.55
C GLN A 217 1.23 5.29 11.60
N LYS A 218 0.23 6.12 11.90
CA LYS A 218 -0.09 7.33 11.13
C LYS A 218 0.79 8.50 11.56
#